data_AF-A0A7J3WED1-F1
#
_entry.id   AF-A0A7J3WED1-F1
#
_cell.length_a   1.000
_cell.length_b   1.000
_cell.length_c   1.000
_cell.angle_alpha   90.00
_cell.angle_beta   90.00
_cell.angle_gamma   90.00
#
_symmetry.space_group_name_H-M   'P 1'
#
loop_
_entity.id
_entity.type
_entity.pdbx_description
1 polymer ?
#
loop_
_entity_poly.entity_id
_entity_poly.type
_entity_poly.pdbx_seq_one_letter_code
_entity_poly.pdbx_strand_id
1 'polypeptide(L)'
;MRLRLSTALLIIFLASAAISTALWYQIQAMQQAAIVRAEKLVPFSEAGAEPELGAIAFTLEAVTPIISVASWAGVAATLAYKGLVRHLWSKSMFDYSVFRLMVKMRGASTRVKLLKSLEKPMNRYQLAKTLGMDWKTVDRNVEILKSYGLIHEADGEEGERLYVLSPQGQQLLELLERLSET
;
A
#
# COMPACT_ATOMS: atom_id res chain seq x y z
N MET A 1 -17.28 8.33 -6.67
CA MET A 1 -16.44 7.12 -6.76
C MET A 1 -14.99 7.52 -6.43
N ARG A 2 -14.54 7.37 -5.17
CA ARG A 2 -13.17 7.78 -4.79
C ARG A 2 -12.17 6.70 -5.21
N LEU A 3 -11.38 6.96 -6.26
CA LEU A 3 -10.26 6.08 -6.62
C LEU A 3 -9.32 5.98 -5.42
N ARG A 4 -8.96 4.75 -5.03
CA ARG A 4 -8.04 4.52 -3.91
C ARG A 4 -6.66 4.99 -4.34
N LEU A 5 -5.92 5.65 -3.45
CA LEU A 5 -4.61 6.24 -3.74
C LEU A 5 -3.65 5.23 -4.41
N SER A 6 -3.70 3.96 -3.99
CA SER A 6 -2.91 2.88 -4.58
C SER A 6 -3.32 2.49 -6.00
N THR A 7 -4.61 2.56 -6.33
CA THR A 7 -5.08 2.38 -7.72
C THR A 7 -4.71 3.56 -8.59
N ALA A 8 -4.73 4.79 -8.05
CA ALA A 8 -4.29 5.97 -8.78
C ALA A 8 -2.79 5.91 -9.09
N LEU A 9 -1.95 5.54 -8.12
CA LEU A 9 -0.51 5.37 -8.32
C LEU A 9 -0.21 4.29 -9.36
N LEU A 10 -0.86 3.13 -9.31
CA LEU A 10 -0.66 2.06 -10.28
C LEU A 10 -1.05 2.49 -11.71
N ILE A 11 -2.13 3.25 -11.85
CA ILE A 11 -2.55 3.82 -13.14
C ILE A 11 -1.53 4.84 -13.64
N ILE A 12 -1.00 5.71 -12.77
CA ILE A 12 0.03 6.69 -13.12
C ILE A 12 1.30 5.98 -13.61
N PHE A 13 1.76 4.93 -12.92
CA PHE A 13 2.93 4.15 -13.34
C PHE A 13 2.72 3.36 -14.63
N LEU A 14 1.51 2.82 -14.87
CA LEU A 14 1.19 2.17 -16.15
C LEU A 14 1.12 3.18 -17.30
N ALA A 15 0.56 4.37 -17.05
CA ALA A 15 0.51 5.44 -18.04
C ALA A 15 1.91 5.96 -18.37
N SER A 16 2.79 6.15 -17.38
CA SER A 16 4.18 6.58 -17.62
C SER A 16 4.97 5.54 -18.40
N ALA A 17 4.77 4.23 -18.10
CA ALA A 17 5.40 3.15 -18.85
C ALA A 17 4.94 3.11 -20.32
N ALA A 18 3.63 3.24 -20.57
CA ALA A 18 3.09 3.27 -21.93
C ALA A 18 3.60 4.48 -22.74
N ILE A 19 3.63 5.67 -22.13
CA ILE A 19 4.16 6.89 -22.76
C ILE A 19 5.66 6.74 -23.05
N SER A 20 6.42 6.15 -22.12
CA SER A 20 7.85 5.89 -22.32
C SER A 20 8.10 4.96 -23.52
N THR A 21 7.33 3.88 -23.65
CA THR A 21 7.45 2.96 -24.79
C THR A 21 7.08 3.61 -26.12
N ALA A 22 6.05 4.48 -26.14
CA ALA A 22 5.64 5.20 -27.34
C ALA A 22 6.67 6.24 -27.79
N LEU A 23 7.29 6.96 -26.83
CA LEU A 23 8.37 7.90 -27.11
C LEU A 23 9.61 7.19 -27.67
N TRP A 24 9.96 6.04 -27.12
CA TRP A 24 11.09 5.25 -27.62
C TRP A 24 10.87 4.79 -29.08
N TYR A 25 9.65 4.34 -29.40
CA TYR A 25 9.28 3.95 -30.76
C TYR A 25 9.30 5.12 -31.75
N GLN A 26 8.85 6.30 -31.34
CA GLN A 26 8.90 7.51 -32.16
C GLN A 26 10.33 7.97 -32.43
N ILE A 27 11.20 7.96 -31.42
CA ILE A 27 12.61 8.32 -31.58
C ILE A 27 13.29 7.38 -32.57
N GLN A 28 13.04 6.08 -32.45
CA GLN A 28 13.62 5.07 -33.35
C GLN A 28 13.15 5.24 -34.80
N ALA A 29 11.85 5.53 -35.00
CA ALA A 29 11.31 5.84 -36.32
C ALA A 29 11.91 7.12 -36.92
N MET A 30 12.12 8.16 -36.11
CA MET A 30 12.78 9.40 -36.55
C MET A 30 14.26 9.18 -36.91
N GLN A 31 15.00 8.38 -36.13
CA GLN A 31 16.39 8.04 -36.44
C GLN A 31 16.50 7.26 -37.76
N GLN A 32 15.63 6.27 -38.00
CA GLN A 32 15.61 5.53 -39.26
C GLN A 32 15.29 6.43 -40.46
N ALA A 33 14.33 7.34 -40.32
CA ALA A 33 14.02 8.32 -41.36
C ALA A 33 15.17 9.30 -41.62
N ALA A 34 15.90 9.70 -40.58
CA ALA A 34 17.07 10.58 -40.69
C ALA A 34 18.25 9.87 -41.37
N ILE A 35 18.50 8.59 -41.06
CA ILE A 35 19.56 7.78 -41.68
C ILE A 35 19.30 7.60 -43.18
N VAL A 36 18.06 7.23 -43.57
CA VAL A 36 17.66 7.08 -44.99
C VAL A 36 17.71 8.43 -45.73
N ARG A 37 17.44 9.54 -45.03
CA ARG A 37 17.54 10.90 -45.60
C ARG A 37 19.00 11.36 -45.73
N ALA A 38 19.87 11.00 -44.79
CA ALA A 38 21.30 11.30 -44.82
C ALA A 38 22.02 10.50 -45.91
N GLU A 39 21.66 9.23 -46.11
CA GLU A 39 22.19 8.39 -47.20
C GLU A 39 21.87 8.96 -48.59
N LYS A 40 20.74 9.67 -48.73
CA LYS A 40 20.33 10.34 -49.97
C LYS A 40 20.99 11.70 -50.23
N LEU A 41 21.64 12.31 -49.24
CA LEU A 41 22.08 13.71 -49.30
C LEU A 41 23.60 13.93 -49.23
N VAL A 42 24.42 12.89 -49.18
CA VAL A 42 25.89 13.04 -49.19
C VAL A 42 26.40 12.64 -50.58
N PRO A 43 26.88 13.60 -51.38
CA PRO A 43 28.15 14.23 -51.08
C PRO A 43 28.02 15.74 -50.89
N PHE A 44 28.79 16.25 -49.94
CA PHE A 44 29.08 17.67 -49.72
C PHE A 44 28.09 18.47 -48.84
N SER A 45 28.42 18.58 -47.54
CA SER A 45 28.79 19.85 -46.92
C SER A 45 29.05 19.64 -45.44
N GLU A 46 30.28 19.92 -45.00
CA GLU A 46 30.55 20.33 -43.62
C GLU A 46 29.78 21.64 -43.36
N ALA A 47 29.05 21.74 -42.25
CA ALA A 47 28.70 23.00 -41.60
C ALA A 47 28.00 22.77 -40.24
N GLY A 48 28.70 23.11 -39.15
CA GLY A 48 28.11 23.70 -37.95
C GLY A 48 27.35 22.77 -36.99
N ALA A 49 28.07 22.03 -36.15
CA ALA A 49 27.49 21.39 -34.97
C ALA A 49 27.28 22.44 -33.85
N GLU A 50 26.03 22.78 -33.56
CA GLU A 50 25.60 23.53 -32.37
C GLU A 50 25.87 22.66 -31.10
N PRO A 51 26.80 23.05 -30.21
CA PRO A 51 27.28 22.19 -29.12
C PRO A 51 26.29 22.04 -27.95
N GLU A 52 25.32 22.95 -27.84
CA GLU A 52 24.36 23.00 -26.72
C GLU A 52 23.33 21.87 -26.79
N LEU A 53 22.83 21.53 -27.98
CA LEU A 53 21.83 20.47 -28.17
C LEU A 53 22.40 19.07 -27.94
N GLY A 54 23.69 18.85 -28.22
CA GLY A 54 24.36 17.56 -28.00
C GLY A 54 24.55 17.23 -26.52
N ALA A 55 24.86 18.23 -25.69
CA ALA A 55 25.00 18.05 -24.25
C ALA A 55 23.65 17.71 -23.57
N ILE A 56 22.56 18.33 -24.01
CA ILE A 56 21.21 18.06 -23.51
C ILE A 56 20.71 16.69 -24.02
N ALA A 57 21.02 16.32 -25.27
CA ALA A 57 20.68 15.00 -25.81
C ALA A 57 21.43 13.86 -25.08
N PHE A 58 22.73 14.03 -24.82
CA PHE A 58 23.54 13.05 -24.11
C PHE A 58 23.08 12.82 -22.65
N THR A 59 22.66 13.89 -21.96
CA THR A 59 22.11 13.78 -20.61
C THR A 59 20.74 13.11 -20.59
N LEU A 60 19.90 13.32 -21.60
CA LEU A 60 18.59 12.64 -21.73
C LEU A 60 18.72 11.15 -22.09
N GLU A 61 19.68 10.79 -22.95
CA GLU A 61 19.96 9.38 -23.29
C GLU A 61 20.49 8.58 -22.10
N ALA A 62 21.28 9.19 -21.23
CA ALA A 62 21.80 8.54 -20.02
C ALA A 62 20.71 8.34 -18.93
N VAL A 63 19.71 9.23 -18.87
CA VAL A 63 18.72 9.25 -17.79
C VAL A 63 17.48 8.40 -18.10
N THR A 64 17.08 8.29 -19.37
CA THR A 64 15.92 7.51 -19.81
C THR A 64 15.93 6.02 -19.41
N PRO A 65 17.03 5.25 -19.54
CA PRO A 65 17.04 3.85 -19.12
C PRO A 65 16.90 3.72 -17.59
N ILE A 66 17.48 4.64 -16.82
CA ILE A 66 17.41 4.63 -15.35
C ILE A 66 15.97 4.85 -14.88
N ILE A 67 15.25 5.79 -15.49
CA ILE A 67 13.83 6.06 -15.16
C ILE A 67 12.95 4.86 -15.51
N SER A 68 13.21 4.19 -16.63
CA SER A 68 12.45 3.00 -17.05
C SER A 68 12.63 1.84 -16.07
N VAL A 69 13.88 1.51 -15.72
CA VAL A 69 14.19 0.46 -14.74
C VAL A 69 13.61 0.81 -13.37
N ALA A 70 13.73 2.06 -12.92
CA ALA A 70 13.14 2.51 -11.66
C ALA A 70 11.60 2.40 -11.65
N SER A 71 10.95 2.69 -12.78
CA SER A 71 9.49 2.57 -12.92
C SER A 71 9.03 1.12 -12.81
N TRP A 72 9.69 0.19 -13.51
CA TRP A 72 9.40 -1.24 -13.41
C TRP A 72 9.73 -1.81 -12.03
N ALA A 73 10.83 -1.36 -11.41
CA ALA A 73 11.19 -1.73 -10.04
C ALA A 73 10.12 -1.29 -9.04
N GLY A 74 9.58 -0.07 -9.18
CA GLY A 74 8.47 0.41 -8.36
C GLY A 74 7.20 -0.45 -8.50
N VAL A 75 6.82 -0.79 -9.73
CA VAL A 75 5.67 -1.68 -9.99
C VAL A 75 5.89 -3.06 -9.36
N ALA A 76 7.06 -3.66 -9.58
CA ALA A 76 7.42 -4.95 -9.00
C ALA A 76 7.39 -4.92 -7.48
N ALA A 77 7.95 -3.88 -6.86
CA ALA A 77 7.92 -3.68 -5.41
C ALA A 77 6.50 -3.59 -4.85
N THR A 78 5.59 -2.85 -5.51
CA THR A 78 4.19 -2.74 -5.05
C THR A 78 3.43 -4.06 -5.16
N LEU A 79 3.67 -4.85 -6.22
CA LEU A 79 3.06 -6.17 -6.39
C LEU A 79 3.63 -7.18 -5.39
N ALA A 80 4.94 -7.16 -5.16
CA ALA A 80 5.61 -7.99 -4.16
C ALA A 80 5.09 -7.70 -2.75
N TYR A 81 4.97 -6.42 -2.37
CA TYR A 81 4.39 -6.01 -1.09
C TYR A 81 2.96 -6.55 -0.91
N LYS A 82 2.11 -6.41 -1.93
CA LYS A 82 0.73 -6.92 -1.89
C LYS A 82 0.68 -8.44 -1.75
N GLY A 83 1.57 -9.16 -2.43
CA GLY A 83 1.71 -10.62 -2.34
C GLY A 83 2.20 -11.06 -0.96
N LEU A 84 3.23 -10.39 -0.42
CA LEU A 84 3.84 -10.69 0.86
C LEU A 84 2.87 -10.44 2.01
N VAL A 85 2.13 -9.33 2.00
CA VAL A 85 1.06 -9.07 2.97
C VAL A 85 -0.01 -10.15 2.88
N ARG A 86 -0.47 -10.53 1.68
CA ARG A 86 -1.46 -11.60 1.54
C ARG A 86 -0.93 -12.95 2.06
N HIS A 87 0.33 -13.28 1.77
CA HIS A 87 0.94 -14.53 2.19
C HIS A 87 1.16 -14.60 3.70
N LEU A 88 1.68 -13.53 4.31
CA LEU A 88 1.84 -13.43 5.77
C LEU A 88 0.51 -13.56 6.50
N TRP A 89 -0.55 -12.95 5.98
CA TRP A 89 -1.88 -13.05 6.58
C TRP A 89 -2.59 -14.39 6.32
N SER A 90 -2.24 -15.11 5.24
CA SER A 90 -2.70 -16.50 5.06
C SER A 90 -1.96 -17.50 5.94
N LYS A 91 -0.76 -17.13 6.39
CA LYS A 91 0.09 -17.95 7.26
C LYS A 91 -0.16 -17.65 8.73
N SER A 92 -0.53 -16.42 9.08
CA SER A 92 -1.16 -16.14 10.36
C SER A 92 -2.56 -16.77 10.34
N MET A 93 -2.98 -17.38 11.44
CA MET A 93 -4.21 -18.18 11.57
C MET A 93 -5.52 -17.42 11.29
N PHE A 94 -5.48 -16.19 10.76
CA PHE A 94 -6.59 -15.26 10.66
C PHE A 94 -7.16 -15.17 9.24
N ASP A 95 -8.49 -15.18 9.15
CA ASP A 95 -9.20 -15.00 7.89
C ASP A 95 -9.01 -13.57 7.33
N TYR A 96 -9.07 -13.43 5.99
CA TYR A 96 -9.01 -12.14 5.28
C TYR A 96 -10.09 -11.16 5.74
N SER A 97 -11.19 -11.67 6.27
CA SER A 97 -12.27 -10.90 6.88
C SER A 97 -11.80 -10.13 8.13
N VAL A 98 -11.00 -10.75 9.01
CA VAL A 98 -10.38 -10.12 10.19
C VAL A 98 -9.40 -9.03 9.77
N PHE A 99 -8.55 -9.29 8.79
CA PHE A 99 -7.67 -8.26 8.23
C PHE A 99 -8.46 -7.05 7.73
N ARG A 100 -9.53 -7.31 6.96
CA ARG A 100 -10.38 -6.25 6.43
C ARG A 100 -11.01 -5.44 7.56
N LEU A 101 -11.45 -6.11 8.62
CA LEU A 101 -12.02 -5.49 9.82
C LEU A 101 -11.03 -4.57 10.53
N MET A 102 -9.79 -5.03 10.73
CA MET A 102 -8.79 -4.33 11.53
C MET A 102 -7.99 -3.28 10.77
N VAL A 103 -7.91 -3.37 9.45
CA VAL A 103 -7.04 -2.49 8.64
C VAL A 103 -7.83 -1.67 7.61
N LYS A 104 -8.86 -2.25 6.97
CA LYS A 104 -9.52 -1.62 5.81
C LYS A 104 -10.86 -0.95 6.13
N MET A 105 -11.57 -1.40 7.16
CA MET A 105 -12.93 -0.94 7.46
C MET A 105 -12.92 0.33 8.31
N ARG A 106 -14.00 1.12 8.21
CA ARG A 106 -14.21 2.29 9.08
C ARG A 106 -14.19 1.85 10.56
N GLY A 107 -13.52 2.63 11.41
CA GLY A 107 -13.36 2.30 12.83
C GLY A 107 -12.28 1.24 13.12
N ALA A 108 -11.45 0.89 12.13
CA ALA A 108 -10.31 -0.01 12.28
C ALA A 108 -9.41 0.41 13.46
N SER A 109 -8.97 1.68 13.46
CA SER A 109 -8.14 2.25 14.52
C SER A 109 -8.79 2.15 15.90
N THR A 110 -10.10 2.39 16.00
CA THR A 110 -10.85 2.24 17.25
C THR A 110 -10.84 0.81 17.77
N ARG A 111 -11.03 -0.19 16.89
CA ARG A 111 -10.99 -1.61 17.26
C ARG A 111 -9.60 -2.06 17.69
N VAL A 112 -8.55 -1.60 17.02
CA VAL A 112 -7.16 -1.86 17.43
C VAL A 112 -6.92 -1.30 18.84
N LYS A 113 -7.33 -0.04 19.10
CA LYS A 113 -7.21 0.57 20.43
C LYS A 113 -8.00 -0.21 21.48
N LEU A 114 -9.20 -0.69 21.15
CA LEU A 114 -10.03 -1.50 22.04
C LEU A 114 -9.35 -2.83 22.38
N LEU A 115 -8.84 -3.56 21.38
CA LEU A 115 -8.07 -4.79 21.62
C LEU A 115 -6.86 -4.53 22.52
N LYS A 116 -6.13 -3.43 22.29
CA LYS A 116 -4.98 -3.04 23.12
C LYS A 116 -5.39 -2.73 24.57
N SER A 117 -6.52 -2.04 24.78
CA SER A 117 -7.04 -1.81 26.14
C SER A 117 -7.46 -3.10 26.85
N LEU A 118 -7.84 -4.14 26.09
CA LEU A 118 -8.24 -5.45 26.60
C LEU A 118 -7.09 -6.41 26.90
N GLU A 119 -5.83 -5.96 26.82
CA GLU A 119 -4.71 -6.66 27.47
C GLU A 119 -4.98 -6.94 28.96
N LYS A 120 -5.80 -6.08 29.58
CA LYS A 120 -6.38 -6.31 30.90
C LYS A 120 -7.90 -6.48 30.75
N PRO A 121 -8.53 -7.43 31.48
CA PRO A 121 -9.97 -7.55 31.51
C PRO A 121 -10.64 -6.22 31.89
N MET A 122 -11.61 -5.76 31.11
CA MET A 122 -12.33 -4.52 31.38
C MET A 122 -13.81 -4.65 31.06
N ASN A 123 -14.66 -3.99 31.86
CA ASN A 123 -16.07 -3.84 31.55
C ASN A 123 -16.31 -2.74 30.49
N ARG A 124 -17.53 -2.66 29.95
CA ARG A 124 -17.89 -1.67 28.91
C ARG A 124 -17.65 -0.22 29.34
N TYR A 125 -17.88 0.10 30.61
CA TYR A 125 -17.78 1.46 31.14
C TYR A 125 -16.32 1.87 31.32
N GLN A 126 -15.49 0.96 31.80
CA GLN A 126 -14.04 1.12 31.89
C GLN A 126 -13.44 1.32 30.50
N LEU A 127 -13.84 0.52 29.50
CA LEU A 127 -13.42 0.72 28.11
C LEU A 127 -13.80 2.09 27.56
N ALA A 128 -15.05 2.52 27.77
CA ALA A 128 -15.54 3.82 27.33
C ALA A 128 -14.73 4.97 27.96
N LYS A 129 -14.46 4.88 29.27
CA LYS A 129 -13.67 5.88 30.01
C LYS A 129 -12.21 5.91 29.55
N THR A 130 -11.57 4.76 29.43
CA THR A 130 -10.16 4.64 29.03
C THR A 130 -9.93 5.15 27.61
N LEU A 131 -10.86 4.87 26.69
CA LEU A 131 -10.74 5.26 25.29
C LEU A 131 -11.30 6.66 25.01
N GLY A 132 -11.97 7.30 25.98
CA GLY A 132 -12.63 8.59 25.81
C GLY A 132 -13.75 8.55 24.76
N MET A 133 -14.50 7.45 24.68
CA MET A 133 -15.55 7.23 23.68
C MET A 133 -16.91 7.00 24.32
N ASP A 134 -17.98 7.27 23.55
CA ASP A 134 -19.34 6.95 23.99
C ASP A 134 -19.55 5.44 24.15
N TRP A 135 -20.33 5.05 25.16
CA TRP A 135 -20.59 3.65 25.49
C TRP A 135 -21.23 2.89 24.32
N LYS A 136 -22.09 3.53 23.52
CA LYS A 136 -22.70 2.90 22.32
C LYS A 136 -21.65 2.55 21.27
N THR A 137 -20.60 3.37 21.16
CA THR A 137 -19.51 3.12 20.22
C THR A 137 -18.68 1.93 20.70
N VAL A 138 -18.40 1.85 22.00
CA VAL A 138 -17.73 0.68 22.59
C VAL A 138 -18.55 -0.57 22.38
N ASP A 139 -19.83 -0.54 22.75
CA ASP A 139 -20.77 -1.66 22.66
C ASP A 139 -20.83 -2.24 21.24
N ARG A 140 -21.01 -1.38 20.24
CA ARG A 140 -21.02 -1.79 18.83
C ARG A 140 -19.69 -2.42 18.38
N ASN A 141 -18.55 -1.88 18.82
CA ASN A 141 -17.25 -2.46 18.44
C ASN A 141 -16.98 -3.78 19.18
N VAL A 142 -17.41 -3.90 20.43
CA VAL A 142 -17.35 -5.14 21.21
C VAL A 142 -18.16 -6.23 20.52
N GLU A 143 -19.41 -5.96 20.14
CA GLU A 143 -20.24 -6.94 19.42
C GLU A 143 -19.58 -7.43 18.13
N ILE A 144 -18.99 -6.51 17.37
CA ILE A 144 -18.26 -6.85 16.15
C ILE A 144 -17.05 -7.73 16.49
N LEU A 145 -16.20 -7.33 17.45
CA LEU A 145 -15.03 -8.13 17.83
C LEU A 145 -15.41 -9.52 18.36
N LYS A 146 -16.52 -9.62 19.11
CA LYS A 146 -17.07 -10.87 19.63
C LYS A 146 -17.57 -11.77 18.51
N SER A 147 -18.29 -11.24 17.53
CA SER A 147 -18.75 -12.01 16.36
C SER A 147 -17.60 -12.59 15.51
N TYR A 148 -16.42 -11.96 15.55
CA TYR A 148 -15.21 -12.45 14.88
C TYR A 148 -14.35 -13.34 15.80
N GLY A 149 -14.82 -13.67 17.02
CA GLY A 149 -14.11 -14.55 17.95
C GLY A 149 -12.84 -13.94 18.55
N LEU A 150 -12.64 -12.62 18.44
CA LEU A 150 -11.43 -11.94 18.92
C LEU A 150 -11.48 -11.62 20.42
N ILE A 151 -12.68 -11.52 20.97
CA ILE A 151 -12.92 -11.29 22.40
C ILE A 151 -14.05 -12.20 22.89
N HIS A 152 -14.07 -12.47 24.19
CA HIS A 152 -15.14 -13.20 24.86
C HIS A 152 -15.57 -12.48 26.15
N GLU A 153 -16.76 -12.81 26.63
CA GLU A 153 -17.27 -12.34 27.91
C GLU A 153 -16.74 -13.26 29.02
N ALA A 154 -16.35 -12.65 30.13
CA ALA A 154 -15.96 -13.32 31.36
C ALA A 154 -16.73 -12.68 32.53
N ASP A 155 -17.05 -13.50 33.53
CA ASP A 155 -17.67 -13.00 34.75
C ASP A 155 -16.59 -12.34 35.63
N GLY A 156 -16.85 -11.11 36.04
CA GLY A 156 -16.05 -10.36 36.99
C GLY A 156 -16.54 -10.53 38.42
N GLU A 157 -15.91 -9.78 39.32
CA GLU A 157 -16.33 -9.72 40.72
C GLU A 157 -17.74 -9.11 40.80
N GLU A 158 -18.57 -9.59 41.74
CA GLU A 158 -19.96 -9.14 41.92
C GLU A 158 -20.89 -9.36 40.70
N GLY A 159 -20.51 -10.22 39.75
CA GLY A 159 -21.34 -10.55 38.58
C GLY A 159 -21.29 -9.50 37.47
N GLU A 160 -20.27 -8.63 37.48
CA GLU A 160 -20.05 -7.70 36.36
C GLU A 160 -19.57 -8.44 35.10
N ARG A 161 -19.96 -7.94 33.92
CA ARG A 161 -19.48 -8.51 32.65
C ARG A 161 -18.18 -7.84 32.22
N LEU A 162 -17.11 -8.63 32.19
CA LEU A 162 -15.81 -8.24 31.68
C LEU A 162 -15.63 -8.77 30.25
N TYR A 163 -14.88 -8.02 29.45
CA TYR A 163 -14.41 -8.49 28.15
C TYR A 163 -12.94 -8.87 28.25
N VAL A 164 -12.58 -9.98 27.62
CA VAL A 164 -11.22 -10.52 27.62
C VAL A 164 -10.82 -10.90 26.20
N LEU A 165 -9.55 -10.72 25.86
CA LEU A 165 -9.00 -11.18 24.57
C LEU A 165 -9.07 -12.69 24.47
N SER A 166 -9.55 -13.21 23.34
CA SER A 166 -9.38 -14.62 23.01
C SER A 166 -7.93 -14.94 22.65
N PRO A 167 -7.52 -16.22 22.60
CA PRO A 167 -6.19 -16.59 22.09
C PRO A 167 -5.93 -16.04 20.67
N GLN A 168 -6.96 -16.01 19.84
CA GLN A 168 -6.93 -15.39 18.51
C GLN A 168 -6.77 -13.86 18.61
N GLY A 169 -7.50 -13.20 19.50
CA GLY A 169 -7.36 -11.76 19.74
C GLY A 169 -5.94 -11.36 20.19
N GLN A 170 -5.31 -12.16 21.06
CA GLN A 170 -3.93 -11.94 21.53
C GLN A 170 -2.91 -12.07 20.40
N GLN A 171 -2.95 -13.16 19.64
CA GLN A 171 -2.07 -13.37 18.49
C GLN A 171 -2.23 -12.28 17.43
N LEU A 172 -3.47 -11.78 17.22
CA LEU A 172 -3.75 -10.70 16.29
C LEU A 172 -3.16 -9.38 16.77
N LEU A 173 -3.30 -9.07 18.06
CA LEU A 173 -2.72 -7.88 18.67
C LEU A 173 -1.20 -7.89 18.54
N GLU A 174 -0.55 -9.01 18.87
CA GLU A 174 0.90 -9.18 18.73
C GLU A 174 1.36 -8.96 17.27
N LEU A 175 0.62 -9.51 16.30
CA LEU A 175 0.90 -9.30 14.88
C LEU A 175 0.78 -7.82 14.49
N LEU A 176 -0.26 -7.13 14.96
CA LEU A 176 -0.47 -5.71 14.68
C LEU A 176 0.63 -4.84 15.27
N GLU A 177 1.12 -5.16 16.46
CA GLU A 177 2.22 -4.44 17.10
C GLU A 177 3.53 -4.62 16.34
N ARG A 178 3.88 -5.86 15.97
CA ARG A 178 5.04 -6.16 15.12
C ARG A 178 5.02 -5.40 13.80
N LEU A 179 3.85 -5.25 13.18
CA LEU A 179 3.69 -4.49 11.93
C LEU A 179 3.77 -2.97 12.13
N SER A 180 3.51 -2.47 13.33
CA SER A 180 3.58 -1.04 13.64
C SER A 180 4.99 -0.56 14.00
N GLU A 181 5.86 -1.49 14.40
CA GLU A 181 7.28 -1.23 14.72
C GLU A 181 8.18 -1.21 13.48
N THR A 182 7.75 -1.81 12.36
CA THR A 182 8.39 -1.76 11.03
C THR A 182 7.92 -0.59 10.18
#